data_AF-A0A2D6UB71-F1
#
_entry.id   AF-A0A2D6UB71-F1
#
_cell.length_a   1.000
_cell.length_b   1.000
_cell.length_c   1.000
_cell.angle_alpha   90.00
_cell.angle_beta   90.00
_cell.angle_gamma   90.00
#
_symmetry.space_group_name_H-M   'P 1'
#
loop_
_entity.id
_entity.type
_entity.pdbx_description
1 polymer ?
#
loop_
_entity_poly.entity_id
_entity_poly.type
_entity_poly.pdbx_seq_one_letter_code
_entity_poly.pdbx_strand_id
1 'polypeptide(L)'
;MWPNARAHAELDDATLDWAIAEGYMLCGNPEEVCEQLQAYQDVGCTQVTFGTPDEGFAHEQVLEMIEVFGQQVIPEFDTDPEHSTTKYRRQAQRRFPTFNNSVDPIVDQATPPEFAISI
;
A
#
# COMPACT_ATOMS: atom_id res chain seq x y z
N MET A 1 19.49 9.74 5.49
CA MET A 1 19.96 9.79 4.08
C MET A 1 21.03 8.73 3.97
N TRP A 2 20.86 7.79 3.04
CA TRP A 2 21.80 6.68 2.83
C TRP A 2 23.25 7.19 2.83
N PRO A 3 24.20 6.54 3.51
CA PRO A 3 24.13 5.22 4.14
C PRO A 3 23.63 5.21 5.60
N ASN A 4 23.32 6.37 6.16
CA ASN A 4 22.91 6.45 7.55
C ASN A 4 21.46 5.97 7.69
N ALA A 5 21.21 5.14 8.70
CA ALA A 5 19.86 4.83 9.17
C ALA A 5 19.07 6.14 9.28
N ARG A 6 17.81 6.11 8.87
CA ARG A 6 16.94 7.28 8.98
C ARG A 6 16.95 7.69 10.46
N ALA A 7 17.08 8.99 10.73
CA ALA A 7 16.84 9.46 12.08
C ALA A 7 15.39 9.12 12.42
N HIS A 8 15.19 8.22 13.39
CA HIS A 8 13.86 7.89 13.89
C HIS A 8 13.43 9.06 14.77
N ALA A 9 12.42 9.78 14.33
CA ALA A 9 11.65 10.60 15.24
C ALA A 9 10.66 9.65 15.91
N GLU A 10 10.86 9.36 17.20
CA GLU A 10 9.76 8.83 18.01
C GLU A 10 8.65 9.89 17.94
N LEU A 11 7.49 9.49 17.42
CA LEU A 11 6.31 10.34 17.44
C LEU A 11 5.75 10.24 18.85
N ASP A 12 5.77 11.35 19.59
CA ASP A 12 5.01 11.45 20.83
C ASP A 12 3.50 11.47 20.52
N ASP A 13 2.67 11.23 21.54
CA ASP A 13 1.21 11.18 21.38
C ASP A 13 0.66 12.46 20.73
N ALA A 14 1.21 13.63 21.07
CA ALA A 14 0.78 14.90 20.50
C ALA A 14 1.07 15.01 19.00
N THR A 15 2.22 14.51 18.55
CA THR A 15 2.58 14.48 17.14
C THR A 15 1.76 13.43 16.39
N LEU A 16 1.47 12.29 17.02
CA LEU A 16 0.62 11.25 16.46
C LEU A 16 -0.81 11.76 16.25
N ASP A 17 -1.42 12.37 17.27
CA ASP A 17 -2.76 12.95 17.21
C ASP A 17 -2.85 14.02 16.11
N TRP A 18 -1.84 14.89 16.02
CA TRP A 18 -1.75 15.88 14.95
C TRP A 18 -1.66 15.23 13.57
N ALA A 19 -0.84 14.18 13.41
CA ALA A 19 -0.69 13.48 12.14
C ALA A 19 -1.99 12.78 11.71
N ILE A 20 -2.76 12.22 12.66
CA ILE A 20 -4.07 11.63 12.39
C ILE A 20 -5.08 12.72 11.99
N ALA A 21 -5.15 13.80 12.77
CA ALA A 21 -6.09 14.90 12.51
C ALA A 21 -5.90 15.57 11.15
N GLU A 22 -4.65 15.70 10.70
CA GLU A 22 -4.30 16.28 9.39
C GLU A 22 -4.33 15.25 8.24
N GLY A 23 -4.66 13.97 8.51
CA GLY A 23 -4.71 12.91 7.51
C GLY A 23 -3.35 12.45 6.99
N TYR A 24 -2.26 12.73 7.73
CA TYR A 24 -0.92 12.22 7.43
C TYR A 24 -0.72 10.77 7.88
N MET A 25 -1.54 10.27 8.81
CA MET A 25 -1.46 8.91 9.33
C MET A 25 -2.84 8.34 9.59
N LEU A 26 -3.03 7.05 9.30
CA LEU A 26 -4.20 6.31 9.75
C LEU A 26 -3.77 5.37 10.86
N CYS A 27 -4.31 5.54 12.05
CA CYS A 27 -3.92 4.77 13.23
C CYS A 27 -5.05 4.75 14.25
N GLY A 28 -5.23 3.63 14.94
CA GLY A 28 -6.29 3.41 15.90
C GLY A 28 -6.86 2.00 15.82
N ASN A 29 -8.02 1.81 16.44
CA ASN A 29 -8.83 0.62 16.27
C ASN A 29 -9.53 0.61 14.89
N PRO A 30 -10.12 -0.52 14.45
CA PRO A 30 -10.76 -0.61 13.14
C PRO A 30 -11.86 0.42 12.89
N GLU A 31 -12.68 0.76 13.89
CA GLU A 31 -13.75 1.75 13.77
C GLU A 31 -13.19 3.15 13.52
N GLU A 32 -12.17 3.55 14.29
CA GLU A 32 -11.46 4.82 14.12
C GLU A 32 -10.80 4.92 12.73
N VAL A 33 -10.19 3.82 12.27
CA VAL A 33 -9.60 3.76 10.92
C VAL A 33 -10.68 3.90 9.83
N CYS A 34 -11.86 3.30 10.03
CA CYS A 34 -12.99 3.48 9.11
C CYS A 34 -13.46 4.95 9.06
N GLU A 35 -13.56 5.62 10.20
CA GLU A 35 -13.89 7.05 10.27
C GLU A 35 -12.85 7.90 9.55
N GLN A 36 -11.56 7.63 9.76
CA GLN A 36 -10.45 8.33 9.09
C GLN A 36 -10.46 8.11 7.57
N LEU A 37 -10.83 6.92 7.10
CA LEU A 37 -10.95 6.60 5.67
C LEU A 37 -12.08 7.36 4.97
N GLN A 38 -13.07 7.87 5.70
CA GLN A 38 -14.18 8.62 5.09
C GLN A 38 -13.70 9.85 4.32
N ALA A 39 -12.67 10.54 4.81
CA ALA A 39 -12.09 11.70 4.13
C ALA A 39 -11.55 11.35 2.72
N TYR A 40 -11.04 10.13 2.54
CA TYR A 40 -10.58 9.64 1.24
C TYR A 40 -11.76 9.28 0.33
N GLN A 41 -12.81 8.67 0.87
CA GLN A 41 -14.04 8.40 0.12
C GLN A 41 -14.69 9.70 -0.40
N ASP A 42 -14.75 10.74 0.43
CA ASP A 42 -15.40 12.01 0.09
C ASP A 42 -14.78 12.70 -1.12
N VAL A 43 -13.46 12.50 -1.34
CA VAL A 43 -12.75 13.04 -2.51
C VAL A 43 -12.73 12.08 -3.71
N GLY A 44 -13.38 10.93 -3.60
CA GLY A 44 -13.49 9.92 -4.66
C GLY A 44 -12.27 9.02 -4.81
N CYS A 45 -11.44 8.87 -3.78
CA CYS A 45 -10.39 7.86 -3.79
C CYS A 45 -11.01 6.46 -3.85
N THR A 46 -10.58 5.66 -4.83
CA THR A 46 -11.08 4.28 -5.03
C THR A 46 -10.08 3.21 -4.61
N GLN A 47 -8.91 3.62 -4.11
CA GLN A 47 -7.85 2.74 -3.67
C GLN A 47 -7.02 3.44 -2.61
N VAL A 48 -6.70 2.71 -1.55
CA VAL A 48 -5.69 3.08 -0.57
C VAL A 48 -4.58 2.04 -0.59
N THR A 49 -3.34 2.50 -0.39
CA THR A 49 -2.18 1.65 -0.23
C THR A 49 -1.55 2.02 1.10
N PHE A 50 -1.37 1.04 1.97
CA PHE A 50 -0.70 1.23 3.24
C PHE A 50 0.64 0.48 3.22
N GLY A 51 1.65 1.12 3.80
CA GLY A 51 2.88 0.43 4.18
C GLY A 51 2.64 -0.33 5.48
N THR A 52 3.38 -1.41 5.68
CA THR A 52 3.52 -1.98 7.03
C THR A 52 4.30 -0.99 7.89
N PRO A 53 3.97 -0.82 9.18
CA PRO A 53 4.73 0.04 10.08
C PRO A 53 6.23 -0.26 9.98
N ASP A 54 7.02 0.79 9.74
CA ASP A 54 8.49 0.70 9.72
C ASP A 54 8.99 0.35 11.13
N GLU A 55 10.12 -0.39 11.20
CA GLU A 55 10.97 -0.71 12.36
C GLU A 55 10.40 -0.45 13.78
N GLY A 56 10.15 -1.53 14.53
CA GLY A 56 9.72 -1.49 15.94
C GLY A 56 8.67 -2.54 16.28
N PHE A 57 7.98 -3.08 15.26
CA PHE A 57 7.00 -4.14 15.39
C PHE A 57 7.60 -5.50 15.04
N ALA A 58 7.27 -6.51 15.83
CA ALA A 58 7.58 -7.90 15.53
C ALA A 58 6.77 -8.37 14.31
N HIS A 59 7.28 -9.39 13.62
CA HIS A 59 6.64 -9.95 12.42
C HIS A 59 5.18 -10.35 12.69
N GLU A 60 4.92 -10.99 13.83
CA GLU A 60 3.58 -11.43 14.22
C GLU A 60 2.62 -10.25 14.43
N GLN A 61 3.10 -9.13 14.97
CA GLN A 61 2.29 -7.93 15.18
C GLN A 61 1.90 -7.29 13.83
N VAL A 62 2.81 -7.30 12.86
CA VAL A 62 2.52 -6.83 11.51
C VAL A 62 1.49 -7.73 10.82
N LEU A 63 1.59 -9.05 11.00
CA LEU A 63 0.59 -9.99 10.46
C LEU A 63 -0.78 -9.79 11.11
N GLU A 64 -0.82 -9.61 12.43
CA GLU A 64 -2.06 -9.32 13.16
C GLU A 64 -2.72 -8.03 12.66
N MET A 65 -1.94 -6.97 12.47
CA MET A 65 -2.44 -5.72 11.89
C MET A 65 -3.05 -5.92 10.48
N ILE A 66 -2.36 -6.67 9.61
CA ILE A 66 -2.86 -6.98 8.26
C ILE A 66 -4.15 -7.79 8.34
N GLU A 67 -4.22 -8.78 9.22
CA GLU A 67 -5.40 -9.61 9.43
C GLU A 67 -6.59 -8.79 9.94
N VAL A 68 -6.39 -7.97 10.95
CA VAL A 68 -7.41 -7.07 11.53
C VAL A 68 -7.92 -6.10 10.47
N PHE A 69 -7.03 -5.47 9.69
CA PHE A 69 -7.44 -4.58 8.61
C PHE A 69 -8.26 -5.31 7.54
N GLY A 70 -7.82 -6.50 7.14
CA GLY A 70 -8.51 -7.30 6.12
C GLY A 70 -9.88 -7.82 6.56
N GLN A 71 -10.04 -8.15 7.84
CA GLN A 71 -11.28 -8.71 8.39
C GLN A 71 -12.28 -7.67 8.86
N GLN A 72 -11.82 -6.50 9.33
CA GLN A 72 -12.68 -5.52 9.99
C GLN A 72 -12.81 -4.20 9.24
N VAL A 73 -11.81 -3.79 8.44
CA VAL A 73 -11.86 -2.51 7.72
C VAL A 73 -12.34 -2.70 6.29
N ILE A 74 -11.71 -3.61 5.52
CA ILE A 74 -12.04 -3.81 4.10
C ILE A 74 -13.55 -4.08 3.87
N PRO A 75 -14.24 -4.93 4.66
CA PRO A 75 -15.66 -5.24 4.42
C PRO A 75 -16.61 -4.03 4.55
N GLU A 76 -16.24 -2.99 5.30
CA GLU A 76 -17.05 -1.77 5.43
C GLU A 76 -17.05 -0.94 4.13
N PHE A 77 -16.03 -1.09 3.28
CA PHE A 77 -15.88 -0.33 2.02
C PHE A 77 -16.08 -1.20 0.77
N ASP A 78 -15.65 -2.47 0.79
CA ASP A 78 -15.80 -3.43 -0.32
C ASP A 78 -16.90 -4.45 0.03
N THR A 79 -18.15 -3.98 0.07
CA THR A 79 -19.32 -4.77 0.51
C THR A 79 -19.83 -5.77 -0.53
N ASP A 80 -19.30 -5.72 -1.76
CA ASP A 80 -19.73 -6.60 -2.82
C ASP A 80 -19.17 -8.03 -2.63
N PRO A 81 -19.96 -9.08 -2.92
CA PRO A 81 -19.46 -10.45 -2.87
C PRO A 81 -18.22 -10.72 -3.74
N GLU A 82 -18.03 -9.94 -4.81
CA GLU A 82 -16.83 -9.94 -5.61
C GLU A 82 -15.98 -8.70 -5.33
N HIS A 83 -14.75 -8.91 -4.85
CA HIS A 83 -13.77 -7.85 -4.59
C HIS A 83 -13.69 -6.84 -5.74
N SER A 84 -13.74 -5.55 -5.39
CA SER A 84 -13.68 -4.44 -6.34
C SER A 84 -12.48 -4.54 -7.30
N THR A 85 -11.31 -4.96 -6.81
CA THR A 85 -10.11 -5.13 -7.65
C THR A 85 -10.24 -6.23 -8.71
N THR A 86 -11.06 -7.25 -8.48
CA THR A 86 -11.37 -8.29 -9.48
C THR A 86 -12.24 -7.73 -10.60
N LYS A 87 -13.27 -6.96 -10.24
CA LYS A 87 -14.12 -6.26 -11.21
C LYS A 87 -13.32 -5.27 -12.06
N TYR A 88 -12.50 -4.44 -11.42
CA TYR A 88 -11.68 -3.45 -12.10
C TYR A 88 -10.67 -4.09 -13.04
N ARG A 89 -10.00 -5.18 -12.63
CA ARG A 89 -9.09 -5.94 -13.52
C ARG A 89 -9.80 -6.54 -14.72
N ARG A 90 -11.02 -7.07 -14.54
CA ARG A 90 -11.82 -7.61 -15.65
C ARG A 90 -12.20 -6.53 -16.66
N GLN A 91 -12.53 -5.32 -16.19
CA GLN A 91 -12.96 -4.21 -17.04
C GLN A 91 -11.80 -3.35 -17.56
N ALA A 92 -10.58 -3.56 -17.07
CA ALA A 92 -9.42 -2.76 -17.41
C ALA A 92 -9.13 -2.82 -18.93
N GLN A 93 -9.33 -1.69 -19.60
CA GLN A 93 -8.95 -1.52 -20.99
C GLN A 93 -7.63 -0.78 -21.08
N ARG A 94 -6.72 -1.37 -21.85
CA ARG A 94 -5.41 -0.78 -22.09
C ARG A 94 -5.55 0.53 -22.86
N ARG A 95 -5.20 1.65 -22.24
CA ARG A 95 -5.22 2.97 -22.89
C ARG A 95 -3.99 3.24 -23.75
N PHE A 96 -2.83 2.70 -23.38
CA PHE A 96 -1.54 2.99 -24.03
C PHE A 96 -0.88 1.69 -24.51
N PRO A 97 -0.13 1.72 -25.63
CA PRO A 97 0.60 0.54 -26.10
C PRO A 97 1.62 0.05 -25.04
N THR A 98 2.10 -1.20 -25.15
CA THR A 98 3.09 -1.74 -24.19
C THR A 98 4.35 -0.91 -24.16
N PHE A 99 4.74 -0.43 -25.32
CA PHE A 99 5.96 0.30 -25.52
C PHE A 99 5.61 1.51 -26.37
N ASN A 100 6.23 2.66 -26.07
CA ASN A 100 6.06 3.87 -26.87
C ASN A 100 6.69 3.74 -28.26
N ASN A 101 7.61 2.79 -28.45
CA ASN A 101 8.29 2.47 -29.70
C ASN A 101 8.33 0.95 -29.91
N SER A 102 8.72 0.50 -31.10
CA SER A 102 9.06 -0.92 -31.31
C SER A 102 10.14 -1.35 -30.32
N VAL A 103 9.95 -2.51 -29.69
CA VAL A 103 11.00 -3.15 -28.89
C VAL A 103 12.16 -3.49 -29.82
N ASP A 104 13.38 -3.10 -29.44
CA ASP A 104 14.57 -3.52 -30.17
C ASP A 104 14.67 -5.05 -30.11
N PRO A 105 14.82 -5.75 -31.25
CA PRO A 105 14.97 -7.21 -31.28
C PRO A 105 16.08 -7.75 -30.36
N ILE A 106 17.07 -6.92 -30.00
CA ILE A 106 18.11 -7.30 -29.05
C ILE A 106 17.57 -7.60 -27.64
N VAL A 107 16.44 -7.00 -27.25
CA VAL A 107 15.84 -7.20 -25.92
C VAL A 107 15.25 -8.61 -25.79
N ASP A 108 14.66 -9.15 -26.87
CA ASP A 108 14.19 -10.54 -26.91
C ASP A 108 15.33 -11.58 -26.96
N GLN A 109 16.55 -11.13 -27.29
CA GLN A 109 17.76 -11.95 -27.33
C GLN A 109 18.67 -11.72 -26.12
N ALA A 110 18.27 -10.83 -25.20
CA ALA A 110 19.06 -10.52 -24.03
C ALA A 110 19.01 -11.71 -23.06
N THR A 111 19.99 -12.59 -23.14
CA THR A 111 20.24 -13.58 -22.10
C THR A 111 20.64 -12.81 -20.84
N PRO A 112 19.95 -13.00 -19.69
CA PRO A 112 20.42 -12.47 -18.43
C PRO A 112 21.89 -12.88 -18.25
N PRO A 113 22.79 -11.97 -17.86
CA PRO A 113 24.17 -12.35 -17.66
C PRO A 113 24.24 -13.41 -16.56
N GLU A 114 25.15 -14.37 -16.70
CA GLU A 114 25.44 -15.36 -15.66
C GLU A 114 26.14 -14.68 -14.48
N PHE A 115 25.39 -13.89 -13.73
CA PHE A 115 25.83 -13.47 -12.41
C PHE A 115 25.53 -14.63 -11.47
N ALA A 116 26.55 -15.17 -10.80
CA ALA A 116 26.32 -16.03 -9.66
C ALA A 116 25.55 -15.22 -8.61
N ILE A 117 24.27 -15.51 -8.43
CA ILE A 117 23.52 -15.05 -7.26
C ILE A 117 24.17 -15.78 -6.07
N SER A 118 25.05 -15.10 -5.35
CA SER A 118 25.42 -15.53 -4.01
C SER A 118 24.18 -15.29 -3.15
N ILE A 119 23.44 -16.37 -2.90
CA ILE A 119 22.43 -16.42 -1.84
C ILE A 119 23.16 -16.42 -0.49
#